data_AF-A0AAW7XAF5-F1
#
_entry.id   AF-A0AAW7XAF5-F1
#
_cell.length_a   1.000
_cell.length_b   1.000
_cell.length_c   1.000
_cell.angle_alpha   90.00
_cell.angle_beta   90.00
_cell.angle_gamma   90.00
#
_symmetry.space_group_name_H-M   'P 1'
#
loop_
_entity.id
_entity.type
_entity.pdbx_description
1 polymer ?
#
loop_
_entity_poly.entity_id
_entity_poly.type
_entity_poly.pdbx_seq_one_letter_code
_entity_poly.pdbx_strand_id
1 'polypeptide(L)'
;MGSKSAMPAARLGDIDTGHPPSPPTPIIIGSSNVLINSRPAARKGDMLVPHHPGIRKISEGSSSVLINGKPAARMLDGVNCGGKIIIGSGNVFIGDNPKTGGGGGVTSNIKVDQEFDEYIDSKFKPENQKLTDYQWRQLEADLAVKYRGSAGAVATWAEYYQEAIPEGPPQSAAEAEGLKIAKALNSASELDETEAAVYSEEVQAQVDKAGQALAQAAAQLPEGEMITPEMVHVAEQALAATGYVEQPHSHNHQASKVSDLASRKGVPPTSLDDAANRLQSMGLEIKEKGYQPKYSDAELIAQAKAGDVAKERFHVRFMESGYQWNREDAVKSQDNLTGMLGLPLKGKTGEGAKYWSTTFDQIEDADTDAELICGILGLDYKKDANYMMVVVDTEKAAPITGVASVSATFENVSEFANRELPKEFPKELTDEIMNDEFQMRYRSEYSKAVEDKVFKNEWTPDEDKFEEYLLSRGANESEIQLLKARMNLQTIVGANQHYEGNGLTLNTGAVSGNKYGVVETLNFERNKVGLQTMLENKAIKIVTLG
;
A
#
# COMPACT_ATOMS: atom_id res chain seq x y z
N MET A 1 30.12 38.56 -9.66
CA MET A 1 29.87 37.23 -9.07
C MET A 1 30.81 36.25 -9.76
N GLY A 2 31.41 35.31 -9.03
CA GLY A 2 32.09 34.19 -9.68
C GLY A 2 31.07 33.24 -10.30
N SER A 3 31.44 32.53 -11.36
CA SER A 3 30.68 31.34 -11.79
C SER A 3 30.75 30.31 -10.66
N LYS A 4 29.62 29.79 -10.17
CA LYS A 4 29.69 28.56 -9.36
C LYS A 4 30.30 27.47 -10.27
N SER A 5 31.14 26.62 -9.69
CA SER A 5 31.53 25.37 -10.35
C SER A 5 30.29 24.54 -10.69
N ALA A 6 30.41 23.55 -11.57
CA ALA A 6 29.33 22.60 -11.78
C ALA A 6 29.01 21.89 -10.44
N MET A 7 27.75 21.99 -10.01
CA MET A 7 27.26 21.42 -8.74
C MET A 7 26.24 20.30 -9.04
N PRO A 8 26.13 19.27 -8.19
CA PRO A 8 25.09 18.24 -8.28
C PRO A 8 23.70 18.83 -8.58
N ALA A 9 23.03 18.34 -9.63
CA ALA A 9 21.68 18.77 -9.98
C ALA A 9 20.66 18.29 -8.93
N ALA A 10 19.76 19.17 -8.47
CA ALA A 10 18.75 18.81 -7.49
C ALA A 10 17.53 18.14 -8.14
N ARG A 11 16.82 17.28 -7.40
CA ARG A 11 15.72 16.44 -7.91
C ARG A 11 14.55 16.36 -6.94
N LEU A 12 13.38 15.95 -7.42
CA LEU A 12 12.23 15.59 -6.60
C LEU A 12 12.63 14.55 -5.53
N GLY A 13 12.34 14.83 -4.27
CA GLY A 13 12.76 14.03 -3.11
C GLY A 13 14.18 14.31 -2.58
N ASP A 14 14.99 15.15 -3.23
CA ASP A 14 16.22 15.67 -2.62
C ASP A 14 15.84 16.73 -1.57
N ILE A 15 16.65 16.82 -0.50
CA ILE A 15 16.32 17.59 0.71
C ILE A 15 17.16 18.85 0.86
N ASP A 16 16.71 19.76 1.71
CA ASP A 16 17.46 20.95 2.14
C ASP A 16 18.04 20.84 3.56
N THR A 17 18.88 21.80 3.97
CA THR A 17 19.44 21.91 5.33
C THR A 17 18.39 22.06 6.45
N GLY A 18 17.17 22.48 6.12
CA GLY A 18 16.33 23.22 7.06
C GLY A 18 16.92 24.60 7.35
N HIS A 19 16.39 25.28 8.36
CA HIS A 19 17.04 26.43 9.00
C HIS A 19 16.47 26.57 10.42
N PRO A 20 17.29 26.72 11.49
CA PRO A 20 16.79 26.68 12.86
C PRO A 20 15.68 27.72 13.12
N PRO A 21 14.52 27.33 13.70
CA PRO A 21 14.21 26.04 14.35
C PRO A 21 13.62 24.95 13.44
N SER A 22 13.45 25.20 12.14
CA SER A 22 12.71 24.34 11.21
C SER A 22 13.58 23.25 10.55
N PRO A 23 13.14 21.97 10.54
CA PRO A 23 13.95 20.81 10.12
C PRO A 23 14.17 20.70 8.59
N PRO A 24 15.14 19.89 8.12
CA PRO A 24 15.25 19.44 6.73
C PRO A 24 13.94 18.92 6.14
N THR A 25 13.67 19.19 4.85
CA THR A 25 12.50 18.62 4.14
C THR A 25 12.79 18.32 2.67
N PRO A 26 12.07 17.39 2.03
CA PRO A 26 12.22 17.09 0.61
C PRO A 26 11.54 18.11 -0.32
N ILE A 27 12.11 18.25 -1.51
CA ILE A 27 11.50 18.83 -2.70
C ILE A 27 10.31 17.95 -3.13
N ILE A 28 9.15 18.57 -3.38
CA ILE A 28 7.87 17.90 -3.73
C ILE A 28 7.35 18.26 -5.13
N ILE A 29 8.02 19.15 -5.85
CA ILE A 29 7.74 19.44 -7.27
C ILE A 29 9.07 19.44 -8.02
N GLY A 30 9.08 18.93 -9.26
CA GLY A 30 10.23 18.97 -10.15
C GLY A 30 9.81 19.17 -11.61
N SER A 31 10.71 18.87 -12.54
CA SER A 31 10.41 18.91 -13.97
C SER A 31 9.64 17.69 -14.41
N SER A 32 8.49 17.93 -15.02
CA SER A 32 7.46 16.94 -15.36
C SER A 32 7.81 16.04 -16.57
N ASN A 33 9.02 16.17 -17.11
CA ASN A 33 9.48 15.58 -18.38
C ASN A 33 11.01 15.54 -18.53
N VAL A 34 11.78 16.06 -17.56
CA VAL A 34 13.26 16.06 -17.59
C VAL A 34 13.70 15.39 -16.31
N LEU A 35 14.13 14.13 -16.44
CA LEU A 35 14.61 13.34 -15.33
C LEU A 35 16.14 13.45 -15.20
N ILE A 36 16.64 13.33 -13.98
CA ILE A 36 18.06 13.20 -13.68
C ILE A 36 18.21 12.00 -12.74
N ASN A 37 18.89 10.95 -13.22
CA ASN A 37 18.89 9.60 -12.64
C ASN A 37 17.45 9.14 -12.30
N SER A 38 16.58 9.12 -13.33
CA SER A 38 15.16 8.70 -13.26
C SER A 38 14.28 9.46 -12.26
N ARG A 39 14.70 10.62 -11.76
CA ARG A 39 13.92 11.45 -10.82
C ARG A 39 13.68 12.86 -11.41
N PRO A 40 12.46 13.42 -11.34
CA PRO A 40 12.13 14.75 -11.87
C PRO A 40 13.12 15.85 -11.43
N ALA A 41 13.78 16.50 -12.38
CA ALA A 41 14.82 17.50 -12.11
C ALA A 41 14.23 18.76 -11.45
N ALA A 42 14.71 19.13 -10.27
CA ALA A 42 14.19 20.30 -9.57
C ALA A 42 14.65 21.60 -10.22
N ARG A 43 13.82 22.65 -10.13
CA ARG A 43 14.08 23.96 -10.73
C ARG A 43 13.78 25.09 -9.74
N LYS A 44 14.37 26.25 -9.97
CA LYS A 44 14.01 27.48 -9.25
C LYS A 44 12.50 27.71 -9.31
N GLY A 45 11.88 27.92 -8.16
CA GLY A 45 10.44 28.12 -7.99
C GLY A 45 9.63 26.84 -7.78
N ASP A 46 10.23 25.65 -7.90
CA ASP A 46 9.60 24.40 -7.48
C ASP A 46 9.61 24.28 -5.94
N MET A 47 8.69 23.49 -5.38
CA MET A 47 8.32 23.50 -3.95
C MET A 47 8.98 22.41 -3.10
N LEU A 48 9.06 22.65 -1.79
CA LEU A 48 9.43 21.68 -0.75
C LEU A 48 8.27 21.49 0.23
N VAL A 49 8.24 20.39 1.00
CA VAL A 49 7.30 20.24 2.14
C VAL A 49 7.48 21.44 3.07
N PRO A 50 6.40 22.16 3.46
CA PRO A 50 6.56 23.29 4.37
C PRO A 50 6.89 22.85 5.80
N HIS A 51 7.79 23.59 6.45
CA HIS A 51 8.30 23.30 7.81
C HIS A 51 8.13 24.47 8.80
N HIS A 52 7.42 25.50 8.35
CA HIS A 52 6.90 26.65 9.07
C HIS A 52 5.81 27.29 8.19
N PRO A 53 5.01 28.26 8.68
CA PRO A 53 4.03 28.95 7.85
C PRO A 53 4.65 29.65 6.62
N GLY A 54 3.99 29.56 5.47
CA GLY A 54 4.44 30.12 4.19
C GLY A 54 5.04 29.08 3.23
N ILE A 55 4.96 29.36 1.92
CA ILE A 55 5.37 28.39 0.89
C ILE A 55 6.89 28.29 0.81
N ARG A 56 7.43 27.07 0.90
CA ARG A 56 8.85 26.80 0.60
C ARG A 56 9.03 26.59 -0.90
N LYS A 57 9.89 27.40 -1.53
CA LYS A 57 10.24 27.31 -2.96
C LYS A 57 11.75 27.49 -3.14
N ILE A 58 12.35 26.73 -4.05
CA ILE A 58 13.77 26.88 -4.39
C ILE A 58 14.00 28.29 -4.96
N SER A 59 14.90 29.08 -4.36
CA SER A 59 15.10 30.50 -4.68
C SER A 59 16.29 30.80 -5.59
N GLU A 60 17.30 29.92 -5.61
CA GLU A 60 18.44 30.00 -6.53
C GLU A 60 18.31 28.94 -7.65
N GLY A 61 19.29 28.89 -8.57
CA GLY A 61 19.34 27.99 -9.72
C GLY A 61 20.54 28.32 -10.60
N SER A 62 20.75 27.57 -11.69
CA SER A 62 21.75 27.90 -12.71
C SER A 62 21.37 29.16 -13.50
N SER A 63 22.35 30.04 -13.68
CA SER A 63 22.25 31.25 -14.50
C SER A 63 22.28 30.96 -16.02
N SER A 64 22.56 29.72 -16.43
CA SER A 64 22.75 29.36 -17.84
C SER A 64 22.11 28.05 -18.29
N VAL A 65 21.78 27.15 -17.37
CA VAL A 65 21.08 25.90 -17.68
C VAL A 65 19.63 26.03 -17.26
N LEU A 66 18.74 26.00 -18.25
CA LEU A 66 17.30 26.04 -18.04
C LEU A 66 16.71 24.65 -18.27
N ILE A 67 15.82 24.23 -17.38
CA ILE A 67 14.98 23.04 -17.52
C ILE A 67 13.54 23.55 -17.56
N ASN A 68 12.81 23.23 -18.63
CA ASN A 68 11.48 23.78 -18.95
C ASN A 68 11.40 25.31 -18.82
N GLY A 69 12.44 26.01 -19.29
CA GLY A 69 12.55 27.48 -19.21
C GLY A 69 12.85 28.05 -17.83
N LYS A 70 12.83 27.25 -16.75
CA LYS A 70 13.23 27.68 -15.39
C LYS A 70 14.72 27.39 -15.14
N PRO A 71 15.46 28.22 -14.39
CA PRO A 71 16.78 27.88 -13.87
C PRO A 71 16.81 26.51 -13.19
N ALA A 72 17.68 25.60 -13.64
CA ALA A 72 17.83 24.29 -13.02
C ALA A 72 18.36 24.43 -11.58
N ALA A 73 17.78 23.71 -10.63
CA ALA A 73 18.20 23.77 -9.23
C ALA A 73 19.38 22.82 -8.98
N ARG A 74 20.21 23.15 -7.99
CA ARG A 74 21.44 22.44 -7.66
C ARG A 74 21.61 22.33 -6.15
N MET A 75 22.44 21.39 -5.73
CA MET A 75 23.01 21.41 -4.38
C MET A 75 23.67 22.78 -4.11
N LEU A 76 23.49 23.30 -2.90
CA LEU A 76 23.85 24.63 -2.42
C LEU A 76 23.09 25.82 -3.07
N ASP A 77 22.14 25.60 -3.98
CA ASP A 77 21.14 26.62 -4.31
C ASP A 77 20.13 26.76 -3.14
N GLY A 78 19.81 28.00 -2.75
CA GLY A 78 18.99 28.31 -1.58
C GLY A 78 17.50 28.03 -1.73
N VAL A 79 16.83 27.89 -0.58
CA VAL A 79 15.36 27.91 -0.43
C VAL A 79 14.92 29.29 0.07
N ASN A 80 13.79 29.80 -0.43
CA ASN A 80 13.31 31.17 -0.25
C ASN A 80 13.18 31.64 1.20
N CYS A 81 12.88 30.74 2.13
CA CYS A 81 12.68 31.03 3.55
C CYS A 81 13.96 30.96 4.39
N GLY A 82 15.06 30.47 3.82
CA GLY A 82 16.22 29.98 4.55
C GLY A 82 16.47 28.50 4.28
N GLY A 83 17.74 28.13 4.39
CA GLY A 83 18.26 26.81 4.04
C GLY A 83 18.74 26.70 2.59
N LYS A 84 19.41 25.59 2.29
CA LYS A 84 20.01 25.25 0.98
C LYS A 84 19.79 23.79 0.66
N ILE A 85 19.64 23.43 -0.61
CA ILE A 85 19.57 22.03 -1.05
C ILE A 85 20.90 21.33 -0.72
N ILE A 86 20.86 20.17 -0.06
CA ILE A 86 22.07 19.43 0.39
C ILE A 86 22.27 18.05 -0.25
N ILE A 87 21.32 17.59 -1.05
CA ILE A 87 21.46 16.39 -1.87
C ILE A 87 21.18 16.77 -3.33
N GLY A 88 21.87 16.11 -4.26
CA GLY A 88 21.66 16.23 -5.69
C GLY A 88 22.09 14.95 -6.39
N SER A 89 22.22 15.00 -7.71
CA SER A 89 22.75 13.92 -8.53
C SER A 89 24.25 13.73 -8.31
N GLY A 90 24.67 12.50 -7.99
CA GLY A 90 26.09 12.16 -7.79
C GLY A 90 26.97 12.19 -9.06
N ASN A 91 26.39 12.44 -10.24
CA ASN A 91 27.07 12.39 -11.53
C ASN A 91 26.61 13.46 -12.55
N VAL A 92 25.39 14.00 -12.45
CA VAL A 92 24.92 15.12 -13.30
C VAL A 92 25.18 16.46 -12.62
N PHE A 93 26.25 17.12 -13.04
CA PHE A 93 26.68 18.41 -12.51
C PHE A 93 26.28 19.59 -13.42
N ILE A 94 25.58 20.57 -12.86
CA ILE A 94 25.08 21.76 -13.58
C ILE A 94 25.90 23.00 -13.21
N GLY A 95 26.53 23.60 -14.22
CA GLY A 95 27.37 24.80 -14.09
C GLY A 95 26.66 26.14 -14.31
N ASP A 96 27.45 27.21 -14.22
CA ASP A 96 27.13 28.56 -14.65
C ASP A 96 28.10 28.99 -15.77
N ASN A 97 27.59 29.35 -16.95
CA ASN A 97 28.42 29.78 -18.09
C ASN A 97 29.21 31.06 -17.75
N PRO A 98 30.55 31.05 -17.87
CA PRO A 98 31.35 32.21 -17.52
C PRO A 98 31.37 33.24 -18.66
N LYS A 99 30.52 34.29 -18.60
CA LYS A 99 30.93 35.69 -18.88
C LYS A 99 29.89 36.81 -18.69
N THR A 100 30.45 38.02 -18.52
CA THR A 100 29.89 39.37 -18.78
C THR A 100 28.62 39.84 -18.05
N GLY A 101 28.84 40.39 -16.84
CA GLY A 101 28.82 41.86 -16.70
C GLY A 101 27.54 42.56 -16.20
N GLY A 102 27.52 42.90 -14.91
CA GLY A 102 26.57 43.86 -14.30
C GLY A 102 25.24 43.24 -13.84
N GLY A 103 24.60 43.70 -12.75
CA GLY A 103 25.06 44.69 -11.78
C GLY A 103 24.02 44.92 -10.67
N GLY A 104 24.40 44.67 -9.41
CA GLY A 104 23.49 44.71 -8.25
C GLY A 104 22.64 43.44 -8.08
N GLY A 105 22.23 43.06 -6.86
CA GLY A 105 22.57 43.70 -5.59
C GLY A 105 21.66 43.34 -4.42
N VAL A 106 21.57 42.06 -4.04
CA VAL A 106 20.87 41.63 -2.80
C VAL A 106 21.75 40.66 -2.02
N THR A 107 22.13 41.04 -0.80
CA THR A 107 22.81 40.19 0.18
C THR A 107 21.84 39.86 1.32
N SER A 108 21.26 38.67 1.32
CA SER A 108 20.49 38.16 2.46
C SER A 108 21.44 37.41 3.41
N ASN A 109 21.86 38.07 4.48
CA ASN A 109 22.71 37.47 5.51
C ASN A 109 21.92 36.41 6.30
N ILE A 110 22.03 35.14 5.90
CA ILE A 110 21.75 34.00 6.76
C ILE A 110 23.11 33.42 7.11
N LYS A 111 23.50 33.51 8.39
CA LYS A 111 24.58 32.68 8.91
C LYS A 111 24.03 31.27 9.01
N VAL A 112 24.42 30.41 8.07
CA VAL A 112 24.49 28.97 8.36
C VAL A 112 25.64 28.78 9.36
N ASP A 113 25.56 27.79 10.23
CA ASP A 113 26.53 27.63 11.30
C ASP A 113 27.95 27.44 10.75
N GLN A 114 28.94 28.04 11.41
CA GLN A 114 30.30 28.07 10.90
C GLN A 114 30.89 26.65 10.74
N GLU A 115 30.47 25.70 11.57
CA GLU A 115 30.81 24.27 11.44
C GLU A 115 30.22 23.62 10.18
N PHE A 116 29.08 24.09 9.66
CA PHE A 116 28.51 23.61 8.41
C PHE A 116 29.27 24.18 7.20
N ASP A 117 29.53 25.49 7.19
CA ASP A 117 30.34 26.10 6.13
C ASP A 117 31.77 25.51 6.14
N GLU A 118 32.38 25.30 7.30
CA GLU A 118 33.68 24.62 7.44
C GLU A 118 33.61 23.13 7.06
N TYR A 119 32.52 22.41 7.37
CA TYR A 119 32.31 21.03 6.91
C TYR A 119 32.19 20.96 5.38
N ILE A 120 31.37 21.83 4.78
CA ILE A 120 31.21 21.90 3.33
C ILE A 120 32.53 22.30 2.67
N ASP A 121 33.25 23.31 3.17
CA ASP A 121 34.59 23.65 2.66
C ASP A 121 35.60 22.50 2.85
N SER A 122 35.51 21.72 3.93
CA SER A 122 36.38 20.54 4.15
C SER A 122 36.13 19.40 3.15
N LYS A 123 34.97 19.39 2.49
CA LYS A 123 34.53 18.32 1.57
C LYS A 123 34.47 18.77 0.10
N PHE A 124 34.03 19.99 -0.18
CA PHE A 124 33.65 20.48 -1.52
C PHE A 124 34.56 21.60 -2.08
N LYS A 125 35.68 21.94 -1.43
CA LYS A 125 36.67 22.88 -1.97
C LYS A 125 37.17 22.50 -3.37
N PRO A 126 37.66 23.45 -4.18
CA PRO A 126 38.23 23.17 -5.50
C PRO A 126 39.37 22.13 -5.50
N GLU A 127 40.24 22.11 -4.48
CA GLU A 127 41.26 21.05 -4.35
C GLU A 127 40.68 19.63 -4.13
N ASN A 128 39.44 19.53 -3.63
CA ASN A 128 38.70 18.28 -3.44
C ASN A 128 37.89 17.84 -4.67
N GLN A 129 37.88 18.61 -5.77
CA GLN A 129 37.32 18.16 -7.07
C GLN A 129 38.12 17.00 -7.71
N LYS A 130 39.03 16.39 -6.95
CA LYS A 130 39.80 15.18 -7.26
C LYS A 130 39.24 13.91 -6.59
N LEU A 131 38.18 14.02 -5.78
CA LEU A 131 37.43 12.85 -5.34
C LEU A 131 36.88 12.11 -6.57
N THR A 132 36.98 10.78 -6.57
CA THR A 132 36.38 9.95 -7.62
C THR A 132 34.86 9.91 -7.48
N ASP A 133 34.14 9.55 -8.54
CA ASP A 133 32.67 9.46 -8.53
C ASP A 133 32.17 8.52 -7.41
N TYR A 134 32.91 7.45 -7.14
CA TYR A 134 32.68 6.55 -6.00
C TYR A 134 32.81 7.26 -4.65
N GLN A 135 33.84 8.09 -4.46
CA GLN A 135 34.06 8.83 -3.22
C GLN A 135 33.04 9.96 -3.03
N TRP A 136 32.60 10.59 -4.13
CA TRP A 136 31.46 11.50 -4.11
C TRP A 136 30.19 10.79 -3.66
N ARG A 137 29.92 9.61 -4.21
CA ARG A 137 28.72 8.85 -3.86
C ARG A 137 28.76 8.27 -2.45
N GLN A 138 29.93 7.88 -1.95
CA GLN A 138 30.12 7.53 -0.55
C GLN A 138 29.77 8.69 0.37
N LEU A 139 30.22 9.92 0.06
CA LEU A 139 29.87 11.12 0.82
C LEU A 139 28.37 11.45 0.72
N GLU A 140 27.74 11.32 -0.45
CA GLU A 140 26.30 11.50 -0.60
C GLU A 140 25.52 10.45 0.21
N ALA A 141 26.00 9.19 0.25
CA ALA A 141 25.38 8.11 1.00
C ALA A 141 25.53 8.33 2.52
N ASP A 142 26.68 8.76 3.01
CA ASP A 142 26.89 9.12 4.43
C ASP A 142 25.98 10.29 4.86
N LEU A 143 25.83 11.30 4.00
CA LEU A 143 24.87 12.40 4.20
C LEU A 143 23.41 11.89 4.15
N ALA A 144 23.11 10.93 3.27
CA ALA A 144 21.81 10.29 3.21
C ALA A 144 21.52 9.43 4.47
N VAL A 145 22.50 8.76 5.09
CA VAL A 145 22.30 8.14 6.41
C VAL A 145 21.90 9.20 7.45
N LYS A 146 22.61 10.33 7.49
CA LYS A 146 22.38 11.39 8.48
C LYS A 146 21.00 12.06 8.37
N TYR A 147 20.45 12.19 7.17
CA TYR A 147 19.24 13.00 6.93
C TYR A 147 18.08 12.28 6.21
N ARG A 148 18.27 11.04 5.74
CA ARG A 148 17.27 10.16 5.09
C ARG A 148 17.31 8.70 5.61
N GLY A 149 18.07 8.44 6.67
CA GLY A 149 18.29 7.10 7.21
C GLY A 149 19.06 6.15 6.27
N SER A 150 19.26 4.91 6.72
CA SER A 150 19.98 3.88 5.96
C SER A 150 19.37 3.57 4.59
N ALA A 151 18.04 3.65 4.46
CA ALA A 151 17.34 3.49 3.19
C ALA A 151 17.72 4.57 2.16
N GLY A 152 17.93 5.82 2.61
CA GLY A 152 18.42 6.90 1.75
C GLY A 152 19.82 6.62 1.17
N ALA A 153 20.69 5.98 1.97
CA ALA A 153 22.02 5.57 1.51
C ALA A 153 21.95 4.39 0.51
N VAL A 154 21.04 3.43 0.72
CA VAL A 154 20.77 2.34 -0.24
C VAL A 154 20.33 2.91 -1.60
N ALA A 155 19.39 3.86 -1.60
CA ALA A 155 18.93 4.52 -2.82
C ALA A 155 20.06 5.29 -3.53
N THR A 156 20.88 6.03 -2.78
CA THR A 156 22.06 6.74 -3.31
C THR A 156 23.04 5.80 -4.02
N TRP A 157 23.31 4.61 -3.47
CA TRP A 157 24.15 3.61 -4.14
C TRP A 157 23.44 2.88 -5.29
N ALA A 158 22.12 2.73 -5.24
CA ALA A 158 21.34 2.18 -6.35
C ALA A 158 21.40 3.08 -7.59
N GLU A 159 21.20 4.39 -7.44
CA GLU A 159 21.34 5.37 -8.52
C GLU A 159 22.76 5.40 -9.12
N TYR A 160 23.79 5.04 -8.35
CA TYR A 160 25.19 5.08 -8.80
C TYR A 160 25.53 3.92 -9.72
N TYR A 161 25.18 2.72 -9.29
CA TYR A 161 25.52 1.50 -9.99
C TYR A 161 24.63 1.24 -11.22
N GLN A 162 23.68 2.14 -11.50
CA GLN A 162 22.95 2.19 -12.75
C GLN A 162 23.85 2.62 -13.92
N GLU A 163 24.80 3.54 -13.71
CA GLU A 163 25.61 4.07 -14.83
C GLU A 163 26.94 3.31 -15.04
N ALA A 164 27.49 2.69 -13.99
CA ALA A 164 28.59 1.73 -14.13
C ALA A 164 28.67 0.74 -12.94
N ILE A 165 29.01 -0.52 -13.21
CA ILE A 165 29.29 -1.54 -12.18
C ILE A 165 30.82 -1.60 -11.96
N PRO A 166 31.32 -1.50 -10.71
CA PRO A 166 32.76 -1.49 -10.43
C PRO A 166 33.36 -2.90 -10.41
N GLU A 167 34.68 -2.98 -10.58
CA GLU A 167 35.45 -4.23 -10.49
C GLU A 167 35.76 -4.69 -9.04
N GLY A 168 35.08 -4.13 -8.04
CA GLY A 168 35.34 -4.38 -6.61
C GLY A 168 34.08 -4.83 -5.83
N PRO A 169 34.26 -5.55 -4.70
CA PRO A 169 33.15 -5.87 -3.81
C PRO A 169 32.67 -4.61 -3.05
N PRO A 170 31.36 -4.51 -2.72
CA PRO A 170 30.84 -3.41 -1.92
C PRO A 170 31.54 -3.24 -0.57
N GLN A 171 31.80 -2.00 -0.18
CA GLN A 171 32.49 -1.64 1.06
C GLN A 171 31.51 -1.38 2.23
N SER A 172 30.22 -1.16 1.95
CA SER A 172 29.17 -1.04 2.97
C SER A 172 27.92 -1.87 2.68
N ALA A 173 27.10 -2.13 3.72
CA ALA A 173 25.84 -2.85 3.56
C ALA A 173 24.80 -2.09 2.71
N ALA A 174 24.76 -0.75 2.83
CA ALA A 174 23.88 0.08 2.01
C ALA A 174 24.26 0.02 0.53
N GLU A 175 25.56 0.02 0.25
CA GLU A 175 26.13 -0.12 -1.09
C GLU A 175 25.90 -1.51 -1.69
N ALA A 176 25.96 -2.58 -0.89
CA ALA A 176 25.70 -3.93 -1.35
C ALA A 176 24.25 -4.13 -1.84
N GLU A 177 23.28 -3.59 -1.09
CA GLU A 177 21.87 -3.63 -1.50
C GLU A 177 21.60 -2.63 -2.64
N GLY A 178 22.28 -1.47 -2.66
CA GLY A 178 22.25 -0.53 -3.78
C GLY A 178 22.71 -1.16 -5.11
N LEU A 179 23.87 -1.83 -5.12
CA LEU A 179 24.41 -2.54 -6.30
C LEU A 179 23.47 -3.62 -6.84
N LYS A 180 22.72 -4.27 -5.94
CA LYS A 180 21.72 -5.30 -6.26
C LYS A 180 20.46 -4.67 -6.88
N ILE A 181 19.96 -3.56 -6.34
CA ILE A 181 18.84 -2.79 -6.92
C ILE A 181 19.21 -2.24 -8.30
N ALA A 182 20.39 -1.65 -8.43
CA ALA A 182 20.88 -1.07 -9.68
C ALA A 182 20.91 -2.08 -10.84
N LYS A 183 21.43 -3.30 -10.58
CA LYS A 183 21.46 -4.40 -11.56
C LYS A 183 20.06 -4.81 -12.04
N ALA A 184 19.05 -4.72 -11.17
CA ALA A 184 17.66 -4.98 -11.53
C ALA A 184 17.02 -3.84 -12.33
N LEU A 185 17.42 -2.58 -12.09
CA LEU A 185 16.89 -1.42 -12.82
C LEU A 185 17.53 -1.24 -14.20
N ASN A 186 18.82 -1.56 -14.35
CA ASN A 186 19.50 -1.56 -15.66
C ASN A 186 18.99 -2.63 -16.62
N SER A 187 18.34 -3.68 -16.10
CA SER A 187 17.68 -4.70 -16.91
C SER A 187 16.21 -4.34 -17.24
N ALA A 188 15.78 -3.11 -16.94
CA ALA A 188 14.40 -2.63 -17.13
C ALA A 188 14.28 -1.31 -17.91
N SER A 189 15.39 -0.61 -18.23
CA SER A 189 15.38 0.77 -18.74
C SER A 189 15.53 0.93 -20.27
N GLU A 190 15.26 -0.11 -21.06
CA GLU A 190 15.41 -0.08 -22.54
C GLU A 190 14.21 0.55 -23.31
N LEU A 191 13.39 1.42 -22.68
CA LEU A 191 12.14 2.00 -23.24
C LEU A 191 11.99 3.52 -22.89
N ASP A 192 11.29 4.30 -23.72
CA ASP A 192 11.55 5.76 -24.01
C ASP A 192 10.52 6.81 -23.44
N GLU A 193 10.81 8.14 -23.46
CA GLU A 193 10.17 9.22 -22.65
C GLU A 193 9.56 10.48 -23.40
N THR A 194 8.63 11.26 -22.77
CA THR A 194 8.16 12.71 -22.96
C THR A 194 6.83 13.00 -22.17
N GLU A 195 6.17 14.18 -21.93
CA GLU A 195 6.29 15.67 -22.01
C GLU A 195 5.19 16.35 -21.10
N ALA A 196 5.31 17.60 -20.53
CA ALA A 196 4.26 18.20 -19.61
C ALA A 196 4.32 19.73 -19.17
N ALA A 197 3.24 20.28 -18.53
CA ALA A 197 2.91 21.74 -18.33
C ALA A 197 2.42 22.27 -16.90
N VAL A 198 1.69 23.44 -16.76
CA VAL A 198 1.55 24.32 -15.52
C VAL A 198 0.15 25.03 -15.30
N TYR A 199 -0.18 25.54 -14.07
CA TYR A 199 -1.52 26.00 -13.54
C TYR A 199 -1.70 27.49 -13.03
N SER A 200 -2.84 27.85 -12.37
CA SER A 200 -3.38 29.24 -12.15
C SER A 200 -3.49 29.78 -10.67
N GLU A 201 -4.24 30.87 -10.40
CA GLU A 201 -4.23 31.64 -9.11
C GLU A 201 -5.17 31.14 -7.99
N GLU A 202 -6.48 30.96 -8.24
CA GLU A 202 -7.45 30.53 -7.21
C GLU A 202 -7.10 29.12 -6.69
N VAL A 203 -6.64 28.32 -7.65
CA VAL A 203 -5.78 27.14 -7.56
C VAL A 203 -4.63 27.27 -6.56
N GLN A 204 -3.74 28.25 -6.72
CA GLN A 204 -2.57 28.43 -5.86
C GLN A 204 -2.99 28.69 -4.40
N ALA A 205 -4.08 29.43 -4.15
CA ALA A 205 -4.57 29.68 -2.80
C ALA A 205 -5.04 28.39 -2.08
N GLN A 206 -5.60 27.43 -2.83
CA GLN A 206 -6.00 26.13 -2.29
C GLN A 206 -4.81 25.18 -2.11
N VAL A 207 -3.84 25.18 -3.03
CA VAL A 207 -2.53 24.51 -2.85
C VAL A 207 -1.82 25.00 -1.58
N ASP A 208 -1.80 26.31 -1.36
CA ASP A 208 -1.11 26.93 -0.22
C ASP A 208 -1.79 26.60 1.11
N LYS A 209 -3.13 26.47 1.12
CA LYS A 209 -3.90 25.97 2.27
C LYS A 209 -3.56 24.52 2.58
N ALA A 210 -3.49 23.67 1.57
CA ALA A 210 -3.14 22.26 1.75
C ALA A 210 -1.67 22.08 2.20
N GLY A 211 -0.72 22.84 1.64
CA GLY A 211 0.67 22.84 2.10
C GLY A 211 0.84 23.17 3.59
N GLN A 212 -0.07 23.98 4.17
CA GLN A 212 -0.08 24.25 5.62
C GLN A 212 -0.56 23.05 6.44
N ALA A 213 -1.62 22.36 6.00
CA ALA A 213 -2.08 21.13 6.66
C ALA A 213 -1.05 19.98 6.52
N LEU A 214 -0.33 19.92 5.39
CA LEU A 214 0.77 18.98 5.15
C LEU A 214 1.88 19.14 6.20
N ALA A 215 2.21 20.40 6.52
CA ALA A 215 3.18 20.76 7.55
C ALA A 215 2.68 20.45 8.97
N GLN A 216 1.38 20.59 9.25
CA GLN A 216 0.80 20.25 10.55
C GLN A 216 0.76 18.74 10.80
N ALA A 217 0.50 17.93 9.78
CA ALA A 217 0.58 16.48 9.86
C ALA A 217 2.04 16.00 9.96
N ALA A 218 2.97 16.61 9.20
CA ALA A 218 4.40 16.36 9.35
C ALA A 218 4.93 16.68 10.77
N ALA A 219 4.39 17.72 11.42
CA ALA A 219 4.74 18.10 12.79
C ALA A 219 4.18 17.16 13.88
N GLN A 220 3.42 16.13 13.51
CA GLN A 220 2.89 15.09 14.42
C GLN A 220 3.35 13.67 14.02
N LEU A 221 4.37 13.55 13.17
CA LEU A 221 4.96 12.27 12.79
C LEU A 221 5.47 11.48 14.02
N PRO A 222 5.11 10.20 14.16
CA PRO A 222 5.74 9.27 15.10
C PRO A 222 7.26 9.15 14.87
N GLU A 223 8.01 8.86 15.94
CA GLU A 223 9.48 8.73 15.89
C GLU A 223 9.92 7.51 15.06
N GLY A 224 10.10 7.71 13.75
CA GLY A 224 10.47 6.69 12.77
C GLY A 224 9.74 6.83 11.43
N GLU A 225 8.60 7.51 11.39
CA GLU A 225 7.85 7.76 10.15
C GLU A 225 8.34 9.04 9.43
N MET A 226 8.18 9.06 8.10
CA MET A 226 8.55 10.21 7.25
C MET A 226 7.37 10.82 6.49
N ILE A 227 6.20 10.18 6.52
CA ILE A 227 4.93 10.62 5.91
C ILE A 227 3.78 9.91 6.63
N THR A 228 2.63 10.57 6.83
CA THR A 228 1.39 9.95 7.32
C THR A 228 0.33 9.86 6.22
N PRO A 229 -0.70 8.99 6.36
CA PRO A 229 -1.86 9.00 5.45
C PRO A 229 -2.57 10.36 5.38
N GLU A 230 -2.54 11.11 6.48
CA GLU A 230 -3.15 12.44 6.58
C GLU A 230 -2.35 13.49 5.78
N MET A 231 -1.03 13.33 5.68
CA MET A 231 -0.21 14.10 4.71
C MET A 231 -0.57 13.73 3.27
N VAL A 232 -0.74 12.44 2.96
CA VAL A 232 -1.12 11.99 1.60
C VAL A 232 -2.47 12.58 1.19
N HIS A 233 -3.49 12.44 2.03
CA HIS A 233 -4.83 12.96 1.77
C HIS A 233 -4.84 14.49 1.58
N VAL A 234 -4.05 15.22 2.36
CA VAL A 234 -3.89 16.67 2.20
C VAL A 234 -3.17 17.02 0.89
N ALA A 235 -2.17 16.25 0.46
CA ALA A 235 -1.52 16.45 -0.84
C ALA A 235 -2.48 16.19 -2.03
N GLU A 236 -3.38 15.20 -1.91
CA GLU A 236 -4.44 14.94 -2.88
C GLU A 236 -5.44 16.11 -2.95
N GLN A 237 -5.85 16.66 -1.80
CA GLN A 237 -6.66 17.88 -1.75
C GLN A 237 -5.93 19.08 -2.37
N ALA A 238 -4.61 19.20 -2.19
CA ALA A 238 -3.78 20.22 -2.85
C ALA A 238 -3.78 20.08 -4.38
N LEU A 239 -3.82 18.85 -4.89
CA LEU A 239 -3.74 18.55 -6.31
C LEU A 239 -5.09 18.77 -7.01
N ALA A 240 -6.19 18.22 -6.48
CA ALA A 240 -7.53 18.44 -7.02
C ALA A 240 -7.91 19.94 -7.06
N ALA A 241 -7.47 20.67 -6.03
CA ALA A 241 -7.54 22.13 -5.95
C ALA A 241 -6.89 22.88 -7.13
N THR A 242 -5.93 22.29 -7.84
CA THR A 242 -5.21 23.00 -8.92
C THR A 242 -6.01 23.21 -10.21
N GLY A 243 -7.27 22.78 -10.25
CA GLY A 243 -8.01 22.72 -11.51
C GLY A 243 -7.37 21.75 -12.51
N TYR A 244 -6.55 20.82 -12.02
CA TYR A 244 -6.03 19.67 -12.76
C TYR A 244 -7.21 18.72 -13.01
N VAL A 245 -8.00 19.07 -14.01
CA VAL A 245 -8.87 18.14 -14.73
C VAL A 245 -8.02 17.57 -15.86
N GLU A 246 -7.90 16.25 -15.95
CA GLU A 246 -7.23 15.65 -17.10
C GLU A 246 -7.95 16.03 -18.40
N GLN A 247 -7.22 16.71 -19.28
CA GLN A 247 -7.64 17.03 -20.64
C GLN A 247 -6.52 16.59 -21.60
N PRO A 248 -6.82 15.78 -22.63
CA PRO A 248 -5.81 14.92 -23.22
C PRO A 248 -5.18 15.52 -24.49
N HIS A 249 -3.86 15.73 -24.49
CA HIS A 249 -3.10 16.07 -25.69
C HIS A 249 -2.07 14.98 -25.99
N SER A 250 -2.49 14.09 -26.88
CA SER A 250 -1.76 12.91 -27.32
C SER A 250 -0.67 13.23 -28.34
N HIS A 251 0.42 12.47 -28.30
CA HIS A 251 0.99 11.81 -29.48
C HIS A 251 1.30 10.35 -29.10
N ASN A 252 0.94 9.39 -29.96
CA ASN A 252 1.13 7.94 -29.73
C ASN A 252 2.61 7.54 -30.00
N HIS A 253 3.16 6.45 -29.47
CA HIS A 253 2.57 5.19 -28.98
C HIS A 253 3.30 4.70 -27.70
N GLN A 254 2.74 3.90 -26.77
CA GLN A 254 1.43 3.24 -26.66
C GLN A 254 0.76 3.60 -25.32
N ALA A 255 -0.57 3.45 -25.21
CA ALA A 255 -1.31 3.97 -24.06
C ALA A 255 -1.27 3.08 -22.79
N SER A 256 -0.78 3.62 -21.67
CA SER A 256 -1.30 3.28 -20.34
C SER A 256 -2.59 4.06 -20.10
N LYS A 257 -3.72 3.49 -20.56
CA LYS A 257 -5.07 4.03 -20.31
C LYS A 257 -5.33 4.19 -18.80
N VAL A 258 -6.35 4.97 -18.42
CA VAL A 258 -7.20 4.59 -17.26
C VAL A 258 -7.58 3.13 -17.49
N SER A 259 -7.15 2.24 -16.59
CA SER A 259 -7.17 0.81 -16.86
C SER A 259 -8.53 0.34 -17.29
N ASP A 260 -8.62 -0.40 -18.38
CA ASP A 260 -9.85 -1.10 -18.69
C ASP A 260 -9.99 -2.24 -17.67
N LEU A 261 -10.95 -2.18 -16.75
CA LEU A 261 -11.16 -3.21 -15.73
C LEU A 261 -11.31 -4.61 -16.36
N ALA A 262 -11.91 -4.70 -17.55
CA ALA A 262 -12.01 -5.95 -18.30
C ALA A 262 -10.66 -6.46 -18.83
N SER A 263 -9.65 -5.58 -18.99
CA SER A 263 -8.28 -5.96 -19.36
C SER A 263 -7.44 -6.49 -18.19
N ARG A 264 -7.87 -6.28 -16.93
CA ARG A 264 -7.24 -6.87 -15.73
C ARG A 264 -7.84 -8.24 -15.34
N LYS A 265 -8.88 -8.70 -16.05
CA LYS A 265 -9.68 -9.89 -15.71
C LYS A 265 -8.87 -11.18 -15.81
N GLY A 266 -8.57 -11.81 -14.66
CA GLY A 266 -7.70 -12.99 -14.58
C GLY A 266 -6.21 -12.66 -14.75
N VAL A 267 -5.81 -11.39 -14.60
CA VAL A 267 -4.43 -10.93 -14.75
C VAL A 267 -3.88 -10.56 -13.38
N PRO A 268 -3.20 -11.48 -12.67
CA PRO A 268 -2.79 -11.24 -11.29
C PRO A 268 -1.82 -10.05 -11.16
N PRO A 269 -1.72 -9.44 -9.97
CA PRO A 269 -0.62 -8.51 -9.68
C PRO A 269 0.73 -9.23 -9.78
N THR A 270 1.75 -8.48 -10.20
CA THR A 270 3.14 -8.94 -10.32
C THR A 270 3.86 -8.97 -8.97
N SER A 271 3.36 -8.23 -8.00
CA SER A 271 3.91 -8.09 -6.65
C SER A 271 2.85 -7.56 -5.68
N LEU A 272 3.14 -7.60 -4.39
CA LEU A 272 2.31 -6.99 -3.34
C LEU A 272 2.19 -5.45 -3.48
N ASP A 273 3.17 -4.79 -4.10
CA ASP A 273 3.13 -3.34 -4.33
C ASP A 273 2.35 -3.00 -5.62
N ASP A 274 2.44 -3.84 -6.67
CA ASP A 274 1.52 -3.77 -7.83
C ASP A 274 0.07 -3.97 -7.38
N ALA A 275 -0.20 -4.92 -6.48
CA ALA A 275 -1.51 -5.11 -5.87
C ALA A 275 -2.01 -3.82 -5.17
N ALA A 276 -1.19 -3.18 -4.34
CA ALA A 276 -1.57 -1.94 -3.66
C ALA A 276 -1.83 -0.78 -4.66
N ASN A 277 -0.98 -0.62 -5.67
CA ASN A 277 -1.15 0.40 -6.71
C ASN A 277 -2.41 0.17 -7.58
N ARG A 278 -2.76 -1.10 -7.81
CA ARG A 278 -3.94 -1.51 -8.57
C ARG A 278 -5.24 -1.17 -7.87
N LEU A 279 -5.30 -1.30 -6.54
CA LEU A 279 -6.41 -0.79 -5.74
C LEU A 279 -6.49 0.73 -5.93
N GLN A 280 -5.45 1.49 -5.54
CA GLN A 280 -5.46 2.96 -5.60
C GLN A 280 -5.92 3.52 -6.96
N SER A 281 -5.52 2.90 -8.07
CA SER A 281 -5.98 3.27 -9.42
C SER A 281 -7.45 2.94 -9.69
N MET A 282 -7.98 1.83 -9.16
CA MET A 282 -9.41 1.51 -9.22
C MET A 282 -10.25 2.41 -8.32
N GLY A 283 -9.71 2.87 -7.18
CA GLY A 283 -10.35 3.88 -6.33
C GLY A 283 -10.55 5.23 -7.01
N LEU A 284 -9.80 5.53 -8.06
CA LEU A 284 -10.04 6.67 -8.95
C LEU A 284 -11.10 6.35 -10.01
N GLU A 285 -11.06 5.14 -10.58
CA GLU A 285 -12.01 4.67 -11.60
C GLU A 285 -13.45 4.54 -11.07
N ILE A 286 -13.65 4.04 -9.84
CA ILE A 286 -14.95 4.01 -9.16
C ILE A 286 -15.49 5.44 -8.93
N LYS A 287 -14.61 6.40 -8.60
CA LYS A 287 -14.99 7.81 -8.40
C LYS A 287 -15.35 8.52 -9.71
N GLU A 288 -14.75 8.11 -10.84
CA GLU A 288 -15.06 8.64 -12.18
C GLU A 288 -16.33 8.02 -12.78
N LYS A 289 -16.47 6.69 -12.72
CA LYS A 289 -17.44 5.91 -13.52
C LYS A 289 -18.55 5.27 -12.70
N GLY A 290 -18.43 5.27 -11.37
CA GLY A 290 -19.19 4.40 -10.48
C GLY A 290 -18.64 2.97 -10.46
N TYR A 291 -19.01 2.19 -9.43
CA TYR A 291 -18.66 0.77 -9.37
C TYR A 291 -19.22 0.00 -10.57
N GLN A 292 -18.43 -0.93 -11.11
CA GLN A 292 -18.83 -1.88 -12.15
C GLN A 292 -18.26 -3.26 -11.79
N PRO A 293 -19.07 -4.32 -11.67
CA PRO A 293 -18.55 -5.64 -11.31
C PRO A 293 -17.66 -6.22 -12.42
N LYS A 294 -16.43 -6.60 -12.05
CA LYS A 294 -15.43 -7.20 -12.95
C LYS A 294 -15.89 -8.53 -13.54
N TYR A 295 -16.69 -9.28 -12.78
CA TYR A 295 -17.27 -10.56 -13.14
C TYR A 295 -18.80 -10.52 -13.07
N SER A 296 -19.45 -11.15 -14.04
CA SER A 296 -20.90 -11.41 -13.99
C SER A 296 -21.21 -12.67 -13.17
N ASP A 297 -22.43 -12.79 -12.64
CA ASP A 297 -22.91 -14.00 -11.92
C ASP A 297 -22.59 -15.31 -12.66
N ALA A 298 -22.71 -15.32 -14.00
CA ALA A 298 -22.45 -16.50 -14.82
C ALA A 298 -20.96 -16.90 -14.86
N GLU A 299 -20.05 -15.93 -14.79
CA GLU A 299 -18.61 -16.15 -14.76
C GLU A 299 -18.14 -16.55 -13.34
N LEU A 300 -18.69 -15.91 -12.30
CA LEU A 300 -18.47 -16.31 -10.90
C LEU A 300 -18.90 -17.78 -10.68
N ILE A 301 -20.09 -18.17 -11.17
CA ILE A 301 -20.57 -19.55 -11.15
C ILE A 301 -19.63 -20.52 -11.92
N ALA A 302 -18.96 -20.06 -12.97
CA ALA A 302 -17.99 -20.88 -13.70
C ALA A 302 -16.66 -21.02 -12.93
N GLN A 303 -16.16 -19.93 -12.34
CA GLN A 303 -14.93 -19.90 -11.53
C GLN A 303 -15.07 -20.75 -10.26
N ALA A 304 -16.18 -20.63 -9.53
CA ALA A 304 -16.45 -21.46 -8.35
C ALA A 304 -16.47 -22.97 -8.67
N LYS A 305 -17.00 -23.34 -9.85
CA LYS A 305 -17.04 -24.74 -10.33
C LYS A 305 -15.70 -25.26 -10.84
N ALA A 306 -14.84 -24.38 -11.38
CA ALA A 306 -13.47 -24.74 -11.76
C ALA A 306 -12.58 -24.93 -10.51
N GLY A 307 -12.87 -24.16 -9.44
CA GLY A 307 -12.14 -24.22 -8.17
C GLY A 307 -10.70 -23.69 -8.24
N ASP A 308 -10.30 -23.09 -9.36
CA ASP A 308 -8.96 -22.56 -9.60
C ASP A 308 -8.65 -21.29 -8.80
N VAL A 309 -9.67 -20.54 -8.36
CA VAL A 309 -9.52 -19.31 -7.56
C VAL A 309 -8.68 -19.57 -6.30
N ALA A 310 -8.93 -20.66 -5.58
CA ALA A 310 -8.14 -21.03 -4.39
C ALA A 310 -6.69 -21.50 -4.68
N LYS A 311 -6.24 -21.43 -5.94
CA LYS A 311 -4.86 -21.71 -6.39
C LYS A 311 -4.15 -20.43 -6.85
N GLU A 312 -4.82 -19.28 -6.81
CA GLU A 312 -4.24 -18.00 -7.20
C GLU A 312 -3.15 -17.55 -6.20
N ARG A 313 -2.19 -16.80 -6.71
CA ARG A 313 -1.04 -16.34 -5.91
C ARG A 313 -1.41 -15.28 -4.87
N PHE A 314 -2.36 -14.41 -5.17
CA PHE A 314 -2.66 -13.26 -4.33
C PHE A 314 -4.05 -13.40 -3.71
N HIS A 315 -4.08 -13.87 -2.45
CA HIS A 315 -5.29 -13.94 -1.65
C HIS A 315 -5.57 -12.61 -0.96
N VAL A 316 -6.83 -12.34 -0.61
CA VAL A 316 -7.25 -11.13 0.10
C VAL A 316 -8.12 -11.48 1.31
N ARG A 317 -7.68 -11.04 2.49
CA ARG A 317 -8.43 -11.09 3.75
C ARG A 317 -8.84 -9.68 4.16
N PHE A 318 -10.13 -9.39 4.10
CA PHE A 318 -10.74 -8.19 4.65
C PHE A 318 -11.16 -8.43 6.12
N MET A 319 -10.91 -7.46 7.00
CA MET A 319 -11.31 -7.51 8.42
C MET A 319 -11.28 -6.11 9.06
N GLU A 320 -11.84 -5.97 10.26
CA GLU A 320 -11.69 -4.75 11.08
C GLU A 320 -10.22 -4.56 11.51
N SER A 321 -9.70 -3.33 11.49
CA SER A 321 -8.30 -3.03 11.83
C SER A 321 -7.94 -3.40 13.28
N GLY A 322 -8.93 -3.57 14.16
CA GLY A 322 -8.74 -4.04 15.53
C GLY A 322 -8.14 -5.44 15.65
N TYR A 323 -8.24 -6.27 14.61
CA TYR A 323 -7.66 -7.63 14.55
C TYR A 323 -6.15 -7.67 14.24
N GLN A 324 -5.49 -6.50 14.05
CA GLN A 324 -4.03 -6.41 13.92
C GLN A 324 -3.27 -6.85 15.19
N TRP A 325 -3.96 -6.91 16.34
CA TRP A 325 -3.41 -7.32 17.63
C TRP A 325 -4.33 -8.32 18.33
N ASN A 326 -3.81 -9.07 19.32
CA ASN A 326 -4.66 -9.89 20.17
C ASN A 326 -5.53 -9.00 21.07
N ARG A 327 -6.69 -9.53 21.48
CA ARG A 327 -7.61 -8.83 22.38
C ARG A 327 -7.03 -8.57 23.77
N GLU A 328 -6.06 -9.39 24.18
CA GLU A 328 -5.43 -9.39 25.50
C GLU A 328 -4.18 -8.49 25.59
N ASP A 329 -3.71 -7.95 24.45
CA ASP A 329 -2.48 -7.15 24.41
C ASP A 329 -2.68 -5.78 25.10
N ALA A 330 -1.92 -5.56 26.18
CA ALA A 330 -1.99 -4.35 27.00
C ALA A 330 -1.47 -3.07 26.30
N VAL A 331 -0.67 -3.24 25.24
CA VAL A 331 -0.17 -2.17 24.38
C VAL A 331 -0.27 -2.64 22.94
N LYS A 332 -0.79 -1.77 22.05
CA LYS A 332 -0.95 -2.01 20.63
C LYS A 332 -0.09 -1.00 19.88
N SER A 333 0.88 -1.47 19.09
CA SER A 333 1.71 -0.62 18.22
C SER A 333 1.76 -1.16 16.80
N GLN A 334 1.94 -0.27 15.83
CA GLN A 334 2.12 -0.64 14.43
C GLN A 334 3.45 -1.39 14.19
N ASP A 335 4.45 -1.22 15.07
CA ASP A 335 5.74 -1.93 15.00
C ASP A 335 5.66 -3.41 15.41
N ASN A 336 4.51 -3.87 15.94
CA ASN A 336 4.33 -5.21 16.47
C ASN A 336 2.90 -5.70 16.28
N LEU A 337 2.59 -6.19 15.07
CA LEU A 337 1.28 -6.73 14.73
C LEU A 337 1.12 -8.17 15.22
N THR A 338 0.76 -8.30 16.49
CA THR A 338 0.61 -9.56 17.25
C THR A 338 -0.60 -10.41 16.83
N GLY A 339 -1.52 -9.85 16.03
CA GLY A 339 -2.72 -10.53 15.51
C GLY A 339 -2.44 -11.52 14.39
N MET A 340 -3.51 -12.09 13.82
CA MET A 340 -3.50 -13.15 12.81
C MET A 340 -4.62 -12.93 11.78
N LEU A 341 -4.52 -13.53 10.59
CA LEU A 341 -5.53 -13.41 9.52
C LEU A 341 -6.93 -13.96 9.90
N GLY A 342 -7.01 -14.79 10.93
CA GLY A 342 -8.23 -15.28 11.54
C GLY A 342 -7.99 -15.95 12.89
N LEU A 343 -9.06 -16.48 13.50
CA LEU A 343 -8.97 -17.22 14.76
C LEU A 343 -8.10 -18.47 14.61
N PRO A 344 -7.24 -18.81 15.59
CA PRO A 344 -6.50 -20.07 15.59
C PRO A 344 -7.44 -21.28 15.63
N LEU A 345 -7.20 -22.25 14.75
CA LEU A 345 -7.77 -23.59 14.83
C LEU A 345 -6.64 -24.58 15.14
N LYS A 346 -6.92 -25.55 16.02
CA LYS A 346 -6.05 -26.71 16.25
C LYS A 346 -6.60 -27.91 15.48
N GLY A 347 -6.08 -28.13 14.28
CA GLY A 347 -6.43 -29.27 13.43
C GLY A 347 -5.53 -30.48 13.64
N LYS A 348 -5.89 -31.60 13.01
CA LYS A 348 -5.12 -32.84 12.98
C LYS A 348 -3.74 -32.65 12.33
N THR A 349 -3.60 -31.75 11.35
CA THR A 349 -2.34 -31.53 10.63
C THR A 349 -1.53 -30.30 11.08
N GLY A 350 -2.01 -29.52 12.05
CA GLY A 350 -1.30 -28.35 12.56
C GLY A 350 -2.15 -27.43 13.45
N GLU A 351 -1.58 -26.32 13.89
CA GLU A 351 -2.27 -25.27 14.65
C GLU A 351 -1.86 -23.90 14.13
N GLY A 352 -2.82 -23.12 13.62
CA GLY A 352 -2.60 -21.83 12.97
C GLY A 352 -3.93 -21.13 12.63
N ALA A 353 -3.88 -19.99 11.95
CA ALA A 353 -5.09 -19.23 11.64
C ALA A 353 -6.02 -19.96 10.66
N LYS A 354 -7.33 -19.89 10.91
CA LYS A 354 -8.39 -20.39 10.02
C LYS A 354 -9.30 -19.25 9.58
N TYR A 355 -9.21 -18.84 8.32
CA TYR A 355 -9.92 -17.66 7.81
C TYR A 355 -10.60 -17.89 6.46
N TRP A 356 -11.66 -17.13 6.25
CA TRP A 356 -12.35 -17.00 4.98
C TRP A 356 -11.75 -15.81 4.23
N SER A 357 -11.44 -16.00 2.95
CA SER A 357 -10.81 -14.99 2.09
C SER A 357 -11.31 -15.15 0.66
N THR A 358 -11.11 -14.14 -0.17
CA THR A 358 -11.18 -14.30 -1.63
C THR A 358 -9.79 -14.08 -2.23
N THR A 359 -9.67 -13.85 -3.53
CA THR A 359 -8.41 -13.46 -4.18
C THR A 359 -8.42 -12.00 -4.58
N PHE A 360 -7.24 -11.45 -4.86
CA PHE A 360 -7.07 -10.10 -5.35
C PHE A 360 -7.84 -9.88 -6.66
N ASP A 361 -7.83 -10.86 -7.57
CA ASP A 361 -8.51 -10.72 -8.86
C ASP A 361 -10.04 -10.60 -8.70
N GLN A 362 -10.63 -11.21 -7.67
CA GLN A 362 -12.06 -11.19 -7.36
C GLN A 362 -12.55 -9.90 -6.68
N ILE A 363 -11.65 -9.10 -6.07
CA ILE A 363 -12.00 -7.94 -5.22
C ILE A 363 -11.38 -6.61 -5.72
N GLU A 364 -10.50 -6.67 -6.72
CA GLU A 364 -9.80 -5.50 -7.29
C GLU A 364 -10.76 -4.36 -7.69
N ASP A 365 -11.97 -4.69 -8.16
CA ASP A 365 -13.00 -3.78 -8.61
C ASP A 365 -13.73 -3.02 -7.51
N ALA A 366 -13.59 -3.44 -6.24
CA ALA A 366 -14.13 -2.74 -5.08
C ALA A 366 -13.11 -1.79 -4.40
N ASP A 367 -11.84 -1.80 -4.86
CA ASP A 367 -10.76 -0.96 -4.33
C ASP A 367 -10.61 -1.00 -2.80
N THR A 368 -11.07 0.05 -2.11
CA THR A 368 -10.88 0.29 -0.68
C THR A 368 -12.16 0.78 0.01
N ASP A 369 -13.28 0.85 -0.73
CA ASP A 369 -14.58 1.22 -0.19
C ASP A 369 -15.10 0.11 0.74
N ALA A 370 -15.07 0.36 2.06
CA ALA A 370 -15.42 -0.65 3.04
C ALA A 370 -16.92 -1.02 3.06
N GLU A 371 -17.82 -0.15 2.59
CA GLU A 371 -19.26 -0.47 2.49
C GLU A 371 -19.51 -1.38 1.28
N LEU A 372 -18.90 -1.05 0.13
CA LEU A 372 -18.92 -1.87 -1.07
C LEU A 372 -18.26 -3.24 -0.87
N ILE A 373 -17.08 -3.29 -0.23
CA ILE A 373 -16.37 -4.53 0.08
C ILE A 373 -17.20 -5.41 1.03
N CYS A 374 -17.80 -4.84 2.09
CA CYS A 374 -18.75 -5.57 2.92
C CYS A 374 -19.91 -6.15 2.09
N GLY A 375 -20.47 -5.35 1.17
CA GLY A 375 -21.54 -5.77 0.27
C GLY A 375 -21.20 -6.99 -0.61
N ILE A 376 -20.03 -7.01 -1.25
CA ILE A 376 -19.61 -8.14 -2.09
C ILE A 376 -19.09 -9.35 -1.29
N LEU A 377 -18.63 -9.13 -0.05
CA LEU A 377 -18.23 -10.22 0.87
C LEU A 377 -19.38 -10.71 1.77
N GLY A 378 -20.62 -10.24 1.56
CA GLY A 378 -21.78 -10.66 2.34
C GLY A 378 -21.67 -10.35 3.84
N LEU A 379 -20.92 -9.31 4.20
CA LEU A 379 -20.65 -8.88 5.57
C LEU A 379 -21.50 -7.66 5.96
N ASP A 380 -21.80 -7.52 7.24
CA ASP A 380 -22.40 -6.30 7.77
C ASP A 380 -21.38 -5.15 7.78
N TYR A 381 -21.69 -4.06 7.07
CA TYR A 381 -20.92 -2.82 7.15
C TYR A 381 -21.21 -2.07 8.47
N LYS A 382 -20.15 -1.77 9.21
CA LYS A 382 -20.18 -1.06 10.49
C LYS A 382 -19.54 0.31 10.31
N LYS A 383 -20.36 1.33 10.13
CA LYS A 383 -19.92 2.71 9.84
C LYS A 383 -18.88 3.28 10.82
N ASP A 384 -18.94 2.88 12.09
CA ASP A 384 -18.03 3.35 13.14
C ASP A 384 -16.79 2.44 13.35
N ALA A 385 -16.57 1.47 12.46
CA ALA A 385 -15.41 0.55 12.50
C ALA A 385 -14.40 0.89 11.40
N ASN A 386 -13.11 0.90 11.77
CA ASN A 386 -12.02 0.98 10.81
C ASN A 386 -11.76 -0.41 10.20
N TYR A 387 -11.53 -0.46 8.90
CA TYR A 387 -11.30 -1.71 8.16
C TYR A 387 -9.89 -1.77 7.55
N MET A 388 -9.46 -2.99 7.21
CA MET A 388 -8.19 -3.26 6.55
C MET A 388 -8.36 -4.38 5.51
N MET A 389 -7.64 -4.25 4.41
CA MET A 389 -7.39 -5.33 3.47
C MET A 389 -5.98 -5.87 3.69
N VAL A 390 -5.84 -7.18 3.86
CA VAL A 390 -4.54 -7.86 3.83
C VAL A 390 -4.43 -8.63 2.52
N VAL A 391 -3.54 -8.16 1.65
CA VAL A 391 -3.14 -8.90 0.43
C VAL A 391 -2.05 -9.89 0.82
N VAL A 392 -2.24 -11.16 0.47
CA VAL A 392 -1.40 -12.30 0.87
C VAL A 392 -0.78 -12.94 -0.37
N ASP A 393 0.56 -12.94 -0.44
CA ASP A 393 1.35 -13.62 -1.46
C ASP A 393 1.52 -15.09 -1.05
N THR A 394 0.63 -15.97 -1.51
CA THR A 394 0.50 -17.35 -1.03
C THR A 394 1.75 -18.20 -1.27
N GLU A 395 2.51 -17.92 -2.34
CA GLU A 395 3.82 -18.51 -2.60
C GLU A 395 4.84 -18.26 -1.47
N LYS A 396 4.75 -17.12 -0.78
CA LYS A 396 5.60 -16.77 0.37
C LYS A 396 4.96 -17.13 1.70
N ALA A 397 3.63 -17.06 1.79
CA ALA A 397 2.91 -17.40 3.02
C ALA A 397 2.96 -18.91 3.30
N ALA A 398 2.82 -19.77 2.29
CA ALA A 398 2.78 -21.23 2.48
C ALA A 398 4.06 -21.83 3.10
N PRO A 399 5.29 -21.44 2.71
CA PRO A 399 6.51 -21.91 3.36
C PRO A 399 6.62 -21.60 4.87
N ILE A 400 6.04 -20.48 5.34
CA ILE A 400 6.13 -20.08 6.75
C ILE A 400 4.91 -20.55 7.58
N THR A 401 3.71 -20.49 7.02
CA THR A 401 2.44 -20.82 7.71
C THR A 401 1.99 -22.28 7.52
N GLY A 402 2.46 -22.95 6.48
CA GLY A 402 1.86 -24.21 6.01
C GLY A 402 0.41 -24.06 5.52
N VAL A 403 -0.01 -22.86 5.07
CA VAL A 403 -1.38 -22.62 4.59
C VAL A 403 -1.74 -23.55 3.45
N ALA A 404 -2.97 -24.06 3.50
CA ALA A 404 -3.65 -24.58 2.32
C ALA A 404 -5.01 -23.89 2.18
N SER A 405 -5.39 -23.62 0.93
CA SER A 405 -6.59 -22.89 0.55
C SER A 405 -7.46 -23.79 -0.32
N VAL A 406 -8.78 -23.75 -0.11
CA VAL A 406 -9.76 -24.47 -0.94
C VAL A 406 -10.94 -23.55 -1.26
N SER A 407 -11.51 -23.67 -2.46
CA SER A 407 -12.73 -22.92 -2.81
C SER A 407 -13.89 -23.40 -1.93
N ALA A 408 -14.70 -22.49 -1.39
CA ALA A 408 -15.62 -22.79 -0.30
C ALA A 408 -16.92 -23.48 -0.77
N THR A 409 -16.77 -24.71 -1.28
CA THR A 409 -17.88 -25.61 -1.63
C THR A 409 -18.21 -26.54 -0.46
N PHE A 410 -19.43 -27.07 -0.41
CA PHE A 410 -19.81 -28.10 0.58
C PHE A 410 -18.80 -29.25 0.61
N GLU A 411 -18.40 -29.77 -0.56
CA GLU A 411 -17.39 -30.82 -0.71
C GLU A 411 -16.06 -30.44 -0.05
N ASN A 412 -15.47 -29.31 -0.43
CA ASN A 412 -14.16 -28.87 0.07
C ASN A 412 -14.17 -28.54 1.57
N VAL A 413 -15.24 -27.94 2.08
CA VAL A 413 -15.36 -27.59 3.50
C VAL A 413 -15.67 -28.83 4.35
N SER A 414 -16.42 -29.80 3.82
CA SER A 414 -16.57 -31.13 4.43
C SER A 414 -15.25 -31.89 4.44
N GLU A 415 -14.51 -31.98 3.33
CA GLU A 415 -13.18 -32.60 3.31
C GLU A 415 -12.20 -31.95 4.30
N PHE A 416 -12.25 -30.61 4.42
CA PHE A 416 -11.49 -29.88 5.42
C PHE A 416 -11.85 -30.33 6.85
N ALA A 417 -13.14 -30.30 7.21
CA ALA A 417 -13.61 -30.69 8.54
C ALA A 417 -13.29 -32.17 8.84
N ASN A 418 -13.59 -33.07 7.90
CA ASN A 418 -13.31 -34.51 7.99
C ASN A 418 -11.81 -34.83 8.17
N ARG A 419 -10.93 -34.02 7.59
CA ARG A 419 -9.47 -34.22 7.66
C ARG A 419 -8.88 -33.63 8.93
N GLU A 420 -9.22 -32.38 9.27
CA GLU A 420 -8.61 -31.65 10.37
C GLU A 420 -9.31 -31.86 11.72
N LEU A 421 -10.61 -32.17 11.74
CA LEU A 421 -11.47 -32.26 12.93
C LEU A 421 -12.33 -33.56 12.93
N PRO A 422 -11.73 -34.75 12.73
CA PRO A 422 -12.45 -36.00 12.46
C PRO A 422 -13.26 -36.58 13.65
N LYS A 423 -13.18 -35.99 14.85
CA LYS A 423 -14.01 -36.42 16.00
C LYS A 423 -15.28 -35.58 16.11
N GLU A 424 -15.13 -34.30 15.80
CA GLU A 424 -16.16 -33.27 15.83
C GLU A 424 -17.03 -33.35 14.57
N PHE A 425 -16.38 -33.65 13.42
CA PHE A 425 -16.99 -33.74 12.10
C PHE A 425 -16.47 -34.99 11.36
N PRO A 426 -17.00 -36.20 11.63
CA PRO A 426 -16.77 -37.38 10.79
C PRO A 426 -17.49 -37.25 9.43
N LYS A 427 -17.08 -38.06 8.44
CA LYS A 427 -17.58 -37.94 7.05
C LYS A 427 -19.08 -38.17 6.96
N GLU A 428 -19.57 -39.16 7.69
CA GLU A 428 -20.98 -39.54 7.73
C GLU A 428 -21.86 -38.38 8.20
N LEU A 429 -21.38 -37.58 9.16
CA LEU A 429 -22.08 -36.40 9.65
C LEU A 429 -22.02 -35.22 8.66
N THR A 430 -20.87 -35.00 8.01
CA THR A 430 -20.75 -33.91 7.03
C THR A 430 -21.53 -34.18 5.74
N ASP A 431 -21.61 -35.44 5.30
CA ASP A 431 -22.48 -35.85 4.19
C ASP A 431 -23.96 -35.51 4.46
N GLU A 432 -24.44 -35.66 5.70
CA GLU A 432 -25.82 -35.33 6.10
C GLU A 432 -26.09 -33.82 6.24
N ILE A 433 -25.14 -33.02 6.76
CA ILE A 433 -25.40 -31.60 7.11
C ILE A 433 -24.84 -30.56 6.13
N MET A 434 -23.96 -30.95 5.20
CA MET A 434 -23.31 -30.05 4.24
C MET A 434 -23.84 -30.30 2.82
N ASN A 435 -25.09 -29.93 2.59
CA ASN A 435 -25.78 -30.00 1.30
C ASN A 435 -26.88 -28.92 1.21
N ASP A 436 -27.38 -28.67 -0.01
CA ASP A 436 -28.36 -27.60 -0.29
C ASP A 436 -29.62 -27.70 0.60
N GLU A 437 -30.18 -28.90 0.76
CA GLU A 437 -31.41 -29.14 1.52
C GLU A 437 -31.21 -28.84 3.01
N PHE A 438 -30.14 -29.39 3.60
CA PHE A 438 -29.84 -29.15 5.01
C PHE A 438 -29.44 -27.70 5.27
N GLN A 439 -28.71 -27.04 4.35
CA GLN A 439 -28.34 -25.63 4.49
C GLN A 439 -29.57 -24.71 4.44
N MET A 440 -30.53 -24.94 3.53
CA MET A 440 -31.80 -24.20 3.51
C MET A 440 -32.57 -24.36 4.83
N ARG A 441 -32.63 -25.58 5.37
CA ARG A 441 -33.26 -25.87 6.66
C ARG A 441 -32.54 -25.18 7.83
N TYR A 442 -31.21 -25.27 7.86
CA TYR A 442 -30.38 -24.67 8.90
C TYR A 442 -30.52 -23.14 8.90
N ARG A 443 -30.39 -22.50 7.73
CA ARG A 443 -30.63 -21.06 7.54
C ARG A 443 -32.02 -20.67 8.02
N SER A 444 -33.06 -21.44 7.64
CA SER A 444 -34.45 -21.21 8.05
C SER A 444 -34.61 -21.13 9.58
N GLU A 445 -34.09 -22.08 10.35
CA GLU A 445 -34.31 -22.07 11.81
C GLU A 445 -33.28 -21.25 12.59
N TYR A 446 -32.06 -21.11 12.08
CA TYR A 446 -31.03 -20.29 12.72
C TYR A 446 -31.32 -18.79 12.59
N SER A 447 -31.73 -18.31 11.39
CA SER A 447 -32.11 -16.89 11.23
C SER A 447 -33.31 -16.52 12.10
N LYS A 448 -34.31 -17.41 12.24
CA LYS A 448 -35.43 -17.18 13.19
C LYS A 448 -34.97 -17.14 14.64
N ALA A 449 -34.02 -17.99 15.06
CA ALA A 449 -33.46 -17.94 16.41
C ALA A 449 -32.71 -16.61 16.69
N VAL A 450 -32.09 -16.00 15.66
CA VAL A 450 -31.53 -14.64 15.75
C VAL A 450 -32.64 -13.58 15.83
N GLU A 451 -33.67 -13.66 14.98
CA GLU A 451 -34.83 -12.73 14.98
C GLU A 451 -35.59 -12.74 16.31
N ASP A 452 -35.87 -13.92 16.87
CA ASP A 452 -36.50 -14.14 18.19
C ASP A 452 -35.55 -13.86 19.37
N LYS A 453 -34.28 -13.52 19.11
CA LYS A 453 -33.24 -13.16 20.09
C LYS A 453 -32.94 -14.26 21.11
N VAL A 454 -32.92 -15.50 20.64
CA VAL A 454 -32.50 -16.69 21.40
C VAL A 454 -31.04 -16.55 21.83
N PHE A 455 -30.19 -15.94 20.99
CA PHE A 455 -28.77 -15.74 21.26
C PHE A 455 -28.49 -14.32 21.79
N LYS A 456 -27.55 -14.21 22.74
CA LYS A 456 -27.00 -12.93 23.20
C LYS A 456 -26.07 -12.28 22.16
N ASN A 457 -25.50 -13.11 21.30
CA ASN A 457 -24.63 -12.76 20.18
C ASN A 457 -24.69 -13.93 19.19
N GLU A 458 -25.12 -13.69 17.95
CA GLU A 458 -25.19 -14.71 16.91
C GLU A 458 -23.81 -15.31 16.58
N TRP A 459 -22.73 -14.54 16.68
CA TRP A 459 -21.37 -15.00 16.41
C TRP A 459 -20.77 -15.88 17.52
N THR A 460 -21.49 -16.03 18.64
CA THR A 460 -21.18 -16.99 19.72
C THR A 460 -22.50 -17.58 20.25
N PRO A 461 -23.17 -18.45 19.47
CA PRO A 461 -24.49 -18.94 19.81
C PRO A 461 -24.43 -19.87 21.03
N ASP A 462 -25.52 -19.87 21.81
CA ASP A 462 -25.67 -20.68 23.01
C ASP A 462 -26.38 -22.00 22.62
N GLU A 463 -25.69 -23.12 22.81
CA GLU A 463 -26.12 -24.43 22.32
C GLU A 463 -27.38 -24.95 23.02
N ASP A 464 -27.46 -24.78 24.34
CA ASP A 464 -28.63 -25.17 25.14
C ASP A 464 -29.85 -24.31 24.75
N LYS A 465 -29.62 -23.02 24.45
CA LYS A 465 -30.70 -22.12 23.99
C LYS A 465 -31.19 -22.45 22.58
N PHE A 466 -30.31 -22.91 21.67
CA PHE A 466 -30.75 -23.39 20.36
C PHE A 466 -31.56 -24.68 20.49
N GLU A 467 -31.18 -25.60 21.38
CA GLU A 467 -31.95 -26.81 21.67
C GLU A 467 -33.32 -26.49 22.28
N GLU A 468 -33.41 -25.64 23.30
CA GLU A 468 -34.67 -25.15 23.88
C GLU A 468 -35.58 -24.52 22.82
N TYR A 469 -35.02 -23.68 21.93
CA TYR A 469 -35.76 -23.07 20.83
C TYR A 469 -36.29 -24.14 19.86
N LEU A 470 -35.45 -25.05 19.36
CA LEU A 470 -35.86 -26.09 18.42
C LEU A 470 -36.92 -27.05 19.01
N LEU A 471 -36.81 -27.40 20.29
CA LEU A 471 -37.83 -28.16 21.02
C LEU A 471 -39.16 -27.40 21.08
N SER A 472 -39.14 -26.09 21.35
CA SER A 472 -40.36 -25.25 21.37
C SER A 472 -41.04 -25.16 19.99
N ARG A 473 -40.26 -25.33 18.91
CA ARG A 473 -40.73 -25.37 17.51
C ARG A 473 -41.23 -26.75 17.08
N GLY A 474 -41.10 -27.77 17.92
CA GLY A 474 -41.54 -29.15 17.66
C GLY A 474 -40.57 -29.99 16.83
N ALA A 475 -39.29 -29.61 16.74
CA ALA A 475 -38.26 -30.45 16.14
C ALA A 475 -38.02 -31.73 16.98
N ASN A 476 -37.73 -32.85 16.33
CA ASN A 476 -37.40 -34.09 17.03
C ASN A 476 -35.91 -34.20 17.36
N GLU A 477 -35.57 -35.14 18.26
CA GLU A 477 -34.21 -35.34 18.79
C GLU A 477 -33.14 -35.46 17.68
N SER A 478 -33.42 -36.21 16.60
CA SER A 478 -32.45 -36.38 15.50
C SER A 478 -32.25 -35.09 14.71
N GLU A 479 -33.30 -34.30 14.52
CA GLU A 479 -33.22 -33.01 13.82
C GLU A 479 -32.46 -31.97 14.65
N ILE A 480 -32.65 -32.01 15.97
CA ILE A 480 -31.93 -31.18 16.95
C ILE A 480 -30.43 -31.51 16.89
N GLN A 481 -30.04 -32.78 16.99
CA GLN A 481 -28.61 -33.15 16.95
C GLN A 481 -27.93 -32.70 15.65
N LEU A 482 -28.57 -32.87 14.49
CA LEU A 482 -28.00 -32.43 13.20
C LEU A 482 -27.92 -30.89 13.09
N LEU A 483 -28.93 -30.15 13.56
CA LEU A 483 -28.92 -28.68 13.55
C LEU A 483 -27.88 -28.11 14.53
N LYS A 484 -27.70 -28.74 15.70
CA LYS A 484 -26.63 -28.41 16.66
C LYS A 484 -25.25 -28.72 16.09
N ALA A 485 -25.06 -29.87 15.43
CA ALA A 485 -23.83 -30.19 14.74
C ALA A 485 -23.49 -29.17 13.63
N ARG A 486 -24.48 -28.75 12.83
CA ARG A 486 -24.30 -27.73 11.80
C ARG A 486 -23.98 -26.35 12.38
N MET A 487 -24.55 -26.01 13.55
CA MET A 487 -24.17 -24.81 14.31
C MET A 487 -22.75 -24.90 14.88
N ASN A 488 -22.32 -26.06 15.38
CA ASN A 488 -20.94 -26.27 15.81
C ASN A 488 -19.95 -26.13 14.64
N LEU A 489 -20.32 -26.60 13.44
CA LEU A 489 -19.56 -26.40 12.21
C LEU A 489 -19.50 -24.90 11.82
N GLN A 490 -20.59 -24.15 11.97
CA GLN A 490 -20.58 -22.69 11.85
C GLN A 490 -19.59 -22.05 12.83
N THR A 491 -19.64 -22.39 14.13
CA THR A 491 -18.78 -21.80 15.17
C THR A 491 -17.29 -22.15 14.97
N ILE A 492 -16.97 -23.41 14.65
CA ILE A 492 -15.57 -23.87 14.55
C ILE A 492 -14.96 -23.59 13.18
N VAL A 493 -15.71 -23.76 12.08
CA VAL A 493 -15.19 -23.64 10.71
C VAL A 493 -15.49 -22.27 10.08
N GLY A 494 -16.63 -21.65 10.43
CA GLY A 494 -17.07 -20.34 9.94
C GLY A 494 -18.10 -20.38 8.80
N ALA A 495 -18.51 -21.57 8.34
CA ALA A 495 -19.56 -21.71 7.33
C ALA A 495 -20.92 -21.32 7.93
N ASN A 496 -21.34 -20.07 7.80
CA ASN A 496 -22.47 -19.51 8.54
C ASN A 496 -23.85 -19.87 7.94
N GLN A 497 -24.91 -19.21 8.39
CA GLN A 497 -26.27 -19.37 7.85
C GLN A 497 -26.46 -18.80 6.43
N HIS A 498 -25.58 -17.90 5.96
CA HIS A 498 -25.61 -17.30 4.63
C HIS A 498 -24.70 -18.00 3.61
N TYR A 499 -23.85 -18.92 4.08
CA TYR A 499 -23.02 -19.79 3.25
C TYR A 499 -23.88 -20.71 2.36
N GLU A 500 -23.89 -20.48 1.05
CA GLU A 500 -24.67 -21.27 0.10
C GLU A 500 -23.93 -22.56 -0.37
N GLY A 501 -22.69 -22.80 0.07
CA GLY A 501 -21.92 -24.02 -0.20
C GLY A 501 -21.61 -24.34 -1.66
N ASN A 502 -21.86 -23.39 -2.56
CA ASN A 502 -21.60 -23.46 -3.99
C ASN A 502 -20.28 -22.75 -4.39
N GLY A 503 -19.48 -22.30 -3.42
CA GLY A 503 -18.26 -21.52 -3.63
C GLY A 503 -18.47 -20.01 -3.75
N LEU A 504 -19.70 -19.49 -3.66
CA LEU A 504 -20.02 -18.08 -3.88
C LEU A 504 -20.66 -17.41 -2.66
N THR A 505 -20.28 -16.15 -2.43
CA THR A 505 -20.93 -15.27 -1.47
C THR A 505 -22.12 -14.56 -2.10
N LEU A 506 -23.25 -14.49 -1.38
CA LEU A 506 -24.38 -13.64 -1.79
C LEU A 506 -24.00 -12.16 -1.65
N ASN A 507 -24.28 -11.37 -2.68
CA ASN A 507 -24.09 -9.93 -2.64
C ASN A 507 -25.18 -9.29 -1.77
N THR A 508 -24.78 -8.57 -0.71
CA THR A 508 -25.68 -7.80 0.15
C THR A 508 -25.69 -6.31 -0.20
N GLY A 509 -24.77 -5.86 -1.05
CA GLY A 509 -24.65 -4.47 -1.49
C GLY A 509 -25.63 -4.11 -2.61
N ALA A 510 -26.33 -2.98 -2.48
CA ALA A 510 -27.35 -2.54 -3.43
C ALA A 510 -26.81 -2.03 -4.79
N VAL A 511 -25.48 -1.99 -4.97
CA VAL A 511 -24.81 -1.22 -6.05
C VAL A 511 -24.41 -2.09 -7.26
N SER A 512 -24.22 -3.40 -7.09
CA SER A 512 -23.57 -4.25 -8.11
C SER A 512 -24.49 -4.70 -9.25
N GLY A 513 -25.77 -4.93 -8.98
CA GLY A 513 -26.70 -5.61 -9.90
C GLY A 513 -26.50 -7.13 -10.06
N ASN A 514 -25.41 -7.70 -9.53
CA ASN A 514 -25.16 -9.15 -9.45
C ASN A 514 -25.89 -9.76 -8.23
N LYS A 515 -26.25 -11.04 -8.31
CA LYS A 515 -26.68 -11.84 -7.15
C LYS A 515 -25.50 -12.23 -6.24
N TYR A 516 -24.33 -12.46 -6.82
CA TYR A 516 -23.11 -12.89 -6.11
C TYR A 516 -22.05 -11.79 -6.08
N GLY A 517 -21.19 -11.81 -5.08
CA GLY A 517 -20.07 -10.89 -4.97
C GLY A 517 -18.78 -11.51 -5.49
N VAL A 518 -18.27 -12.51 -4.77
CA VAL A 518 -16.98 -13.17 -5.04
C VAL A 518 -17.08 -14.69 -4.98
N VAL A 519 -16.07 -15.37 -5.53
CA VAL A 519 -15.73 -16.75 -5.15
C VAL A 519 -15.00 -16.73 -3.81
N GLU A 520 -15.49 -17.50 -2.84
CA GLU A 520 -14.91 -17.60 -1.49
C GLU A 520 -13.93 -18.76 -1.36
N THR A 521 -12.97 -18.61 -0.46
CA THR A 521 -11.96 -19.61 -0.11
C THR A 521 -11.86 -19.80 1.40
N LEU A 522 -11.78 -21.05 1.83
CA LEU A 522 -11.43 -21.42 3.20
C LEU A 522 -9.92 -21.68 3.25
N ASN A 523 -9.23 -20.99 4.16
CA ASN A 523 -7.79 -21.01 4.33
C ASN A 523 -7.46 -21.52 5.73
N PHE A 524 -6.50 -22.43 5.85
CA PHE A 524 -6.02 -22.93 7.14
C PHE A 524 -4.50 -23.09 7.17
N GLU A 525 -3.89 -22.42 8.14
CA GLU A 525 -2.47 -22.44 8.45
C GLU A 525 -2.15 -23.55 9.47
N ARG A 526 -1.04 -24.24 9.27
CA ARG A 526 -0.60 -25.36 10.13
C ARG A 526 0.41 -24.94 11.19
N ASN A 527 0.99 -23.75 11.01
CA ASN A 527 1.86 -23.07 11.95
C ASN A 527 1.18 -21.78 12.41
N LYS A 528 1.27 -21.45 13.70
CA LYS A 528 0.72 -20.21 14.27
C LYS A 528 1.66 -19.04 14.01
N VAL A 529 1.39 -18.27 12.96
CA VAL A 529 2.22 -17.14 12.51
C VAL A 529 1.43 -15.84 12.63
N GLY A 530 2.01 -14.82 13.27
CA GLY A 530 1.41 -13.50 13.40
C GLY A 530 1.63 -12.61 12.17
N LEU A 531 0.79 -11.58 12.02
CA LEU A 531 0.85 -10.60 10.93
C LEU A 531 2.23 -9.93 10.83
N GLN A 532 2.85 -9.62 11.98
CA GLN A 532 4.22 -9.09 12.06
C GLN A 532 5.23 -9.96 11.31
N THR A 533 5.25 -11.26 11.60
CA THR A 533 6.17 -12.22 10.96
C THR A 533 5.86 -12.39 9.47
N MET A 534 4.59 -12.28 9.06
CA MET A 534 4.23 -12.29 7.63
C MET A 534 4.72 -11.04 6.89
N LEU A 535 4.68 -9.85 7.51
CA LEU A 535 5.23 -8.60 6.95
C LEU A 535 6.76 -8.70 6.81
N GLU A 536 7.46 -9.18 7.83
CA GLU A 536 8.92 -9.35 7.84
C GLU A 536 9.39 -10.32 6.73
N ASN A 537 8.62 -11.38 6.47
CA ASN A 537 8.86 -12.31 5.36
C ASN A 537 8.34 -11.81 4.00
N LYS A 538 7.81 -10.58 3.93
CA LYS A 538 7.21 -9.94 2.74
C LYS A 538 6.11 -10.79 2.08
N ALA A 539 5.41 -11.57 2.91
CA ALA A 539 4.34 -12.48 2.52
C ALA A 539 2.96 -11.83 2.55
N ILE A 540 2.80 -10.70 3.24
CA ILE A 540 1.58 -9.87 3.19
C ILE A 540 1.89 -8.39 2.95
N LYS A 541 0.88 -7.67 2.48
CA LYS A 541 0.79 -6.20 2.47
C LYS A 541 -0.53 -5.81 3.12
N ILE A 542 -0.48 -4.85 4.04
CA ILE A 542 -1.67 -4.28 4.67
C ILE A 542 -2.01 -2.98 3.94
N VAL A 543 -3.29 -2.82 3.63
CA VAL A 543 -3.90 -1.59 3.12
C VAL A 543 -5.00 -1.20 4.09
N THR A 544 -4.86 -0.04 4.74
CA THR A 544 -5.91 0.52 5.61
C THR A 544 -7.01 1.13 4.74
N LEU A 545 -8.26 0.91 5.13
CA LEU A 545 -9.45 1.37 4.43
C LEU A 545 -10.11 2.50 5.24
N GLY A 546 -10.70 3.49 4.57
CA GLY A 546 -11.20 4.74 5.16
C GLY A 546 -12.63 5.07 4.79
#